data_AF-A0A1H3E2W0-F1
#
_entry.id   AF-A0A1H3E2W0-F1
#
_cell.length_a   1.000
_cell.length_b   1.000
_cell.length_c   1.000
_cell.angle_alpha   90.00
_cell.angle_beta   90.00
_cell.angle_gamma   90.00
#
_symmetry.space_group_name_H-M   'P 1'
#
loop_
_entity.id
_entity.type
_entity.pdbx_description
1 polymer ?
#
loop_
_entity_poly.entity_id
_entity_poly.type
_entity_poly.pdbx_seq_one_letter_code
_entity_poly.pdbx_strand_id
1 'polypeptide(L)' 'MKLNDWVLLKAIFNSRLHDAVMEKNEEGIHQLIDEEYSYEKDNGFFEVEPLELDKLQKEHNKNISNEELIIRLL' A
#
# COMPACT_ATOMS: atom_id res chain seq x y z
N MET A 1 0.68 -3.27 12.59
CA MET A 1 -0.25 -3.50 11.46
C MET A 1 0.48 -4.33 10.42
N LYS A 2 -0.22 -5.06 9.56
CA LYS A 2 0.42 -5.83 8.49
C LYS A 2 0.92 -4.90 7.37
N LEU A 3 2.03 -5.25 6.73
CA LEU A 3 2.58 -4.48 5.62
C LEU A 3 1.58 -4.41 4.47
N ASN A 4 0.93 -5.54 4.17
CA ASN A 4 -0.04 -5.59 3.07
C ASN A 4 -1.22 -4.64 3.29
N ASP A 5 -1.77 -4.61 4.51
CA ASP A 5 -2.87 -3.69 4.87
C ASP A 5 -2.42 -2.22 4.81
N TRP A 6 -1.20 -1.94 5.27
CA TRP A 6 -0.62 -0.61 5.21
C TRP A 6 -0.43 -0.13 3.77
N VAL A 7 0.11 -1.00 2.89
CA VAL A 7 0.33 -0.69 1.47
C VAL A 7 -0.99 -0.39 0.78
N LEU A 8 -2.05 -1.16 1.03
CA LEU A 8 -3.39 -0.89 0.50
C LEU A 8 -3.90 0.50 0.89
N LEU A 9 -3.77 0.87 2.15
CA LEU A 9 -4.22 2.17 2.63
C LEU A 9 -3.44 3.32 1.99
N LYS A 10 -2.12 3.21 1.92
CA LYS A 10 -1.26 4.27 1.37
C LYS A 10 -1.40 4.37 -0.16
N ALA A 11 -1.59 3.25 -0.85
CA ALA A 11 -1.80 3.21 -2.30
C ALA A 11 -3.09 3.94 -2.74
N ILE A 12 -4.02 4.24 -1.83
CA ILE A 12 -5.19 5.09 -2.16
C ILE A 12 -4.78 6.55 -2.38
N PHE A 13 -3.78 7.03 -1.64
CA PHE A 13 -3.39 8.44 -1.61
C PHE A 13 -2.06 8.72 -2.33
N ASN A 14 -1.29 7.69 -2.64
CA ASN A 14 -0.02 7.80 -3.35
C ASN A 14 -0.14 7.09 -4.70
N SER A 15 -0.17 7.88 -5.79
CA SER A 15 -0.31 7.35 -7.15
C SER A 15 0.89 6.49 -7.58
N ARG A 16 2.12 6.80 -7.13
CA ARG A 16 3.30 5.98 -7.44
C ARG A 16 3.19 4.61 -6.78
N LEU A 17 2.71 4.58 -5.53
CA LEU A 17 2.50 3.33 -4.80
C LEU A 17 1.31 2.55 -5.37
N HIS A 18 0.26 3.24 -5.81
CA HIS A 18 -0.83 2.65 -6.57
C HIS A 18 -0.33 1.93 -7.81
N ASP A 19 0.43 2.64 -8.66
CA ASP A 19 0.95 2.10 -9.92
C ASP A 19 1.85 0.88 -9.64
N ALA A 20 2.73 0.97 -8.64
CA ALA A 20 3.58 -0.15 -8.24
C ALA A 20 2.78 -1.38 -7.77
N VAL A 21 1.69 -1.19 -7.02
CA VAL A 21 0.77 -2.27 -6.62
C VAL A 21 0.03 -2.85 -7.84
N MET A 22 -0.39 -2.00 -8.77
CA MET A 22 -1.10 -2.40 -9.98
C MET A 22 -0.20 -3.17 -10.95
N GLU A 23 1.07 -2.81 -11.04
CA GLU A 23 2.08 -3.49 -11.84
C GLU A 23 2.65 -4.74 -11.16
N LYS A 24 2.29 -5.00 -9.89
CA LYS A 24 2.90 -6.03 -9.04
C LYS A 24 4.43 -5.86 -8.96
N ASN A 25 4.87 -4.62 -8.91
CA ASN A 25 6.29 -4.26 -8.84
C ASN A 25 6.73 -4.21 -7.37
N GLU A 26 7.14 -5.35 -6.83
CA GLU A 26 7.60 -5.49 -5.44
C GLU A 26 8.76 -4.57 -5.09
N GLU A 27 9.76 -4.50 -5.98
CA GLU A 27 10.94 -3.64 -5.81
C GLU A 27 10.53 -2.17 -5.75
N GLY A 28 9.63 -1.75 -6.65
CA GLY A 28 9.07 -0.40 -6.64
C GLY A 28 8.30 -0.06 -5.37
N ILE A 29 7.54 -1.01 -4.81
CA ILE A 29 6.83 -0.82 -3.53
C ILE A 29 7.83 -0.61 -2.40
N HIS A 30 8.87 -1.46 -2.31
CA HIS A 30 9.88 -1.34 -1.26
C HIS A 30 10.70 -0.05 -1.39
N GLN A 31 11.05 0.34 -2.62
CA GLN A 31 11.75 1.60 -2.86
C GLN A 31 10.90 2.79 -2.37
N LEU A 32 9.60 2.82 -2.67
CA LEU A 32 8.71 3.89 -2.21
C LEU A 32 8.55 3.89 -0.69
N ILE A 33 8.51 2.71 -0.05
CA ILE A 33 8.51 2.61 1.42
C ILE A 33 9.78 3.23 1.99
N ASP A 34 10.93 2.94 1.41
CA ASP A 34 12.23 3.41 1.91
C ASP A 34 12.46 4.90 1.62
N GLU A 35 11.98 5.40 0.48
CA GLU A 35 12.14 6.81 0.08
C GLU A 35 11.12 7.74 0.75
N GLU A 36 9.84 7.38 0.71
CA GLU A 36 8.73 8.27 1.08
C GLU A 36 8.14 7.96 2.46
N TYR A 37 8.35 6.75 2.98
CA TYR A 37 7.73 6.26 4.22
C TYR A 37 8.72 5.64 5.22
N SER A 38 9.99 6.03 5.13
CA SER A 38 11.05 5.58 6.04
C SER A 38 10.71 5.86 7.50
N TYR A 39 10.04 6.99 7.79
CA TYR A 39 9.58 7.29 9.15
C TYR A 39 8.59 6.24 9.67
N GLU A 40 7.57 5.87 8.91
CA GLU A 40 6.60 4.85 9.33
C GLU A 40 7.25 3.47 9.50
N LYS A 41 8.20 3.13 8.61
CA LYS A 41 9.00 1.91 8.72
C LYS A 41 9.81 1.88 10.01
N ASP A 42 10.58 2.93 10.27
CA ASP A 42 11.51 3.02 11.39
C ASP A 42 10.80 3.12 12.74
N ASN A 43 9.58 3.65 12.76
CA ASN A 43 8.74 3.73 13.96
C ASN A 43 7.82 2.49 14.14
N GLY A 44 7.94 1.47 13.29
CA GLY A 44 7.21 0.20 13.44
C GLY A 44 5.70 0.30 13.22
N PHE A 45 5.25 1.18 12.33
CA PHE A 45 3.83 1.32 12.01
C PHE A 45 3.27 0.05 11.36
N PHE A 46 4.14 -0.71 10.69
CA PHE A 46 3.83 -2.00 10.10
C PHE A 46 4.94 -3.02 10.40
N GLU A 47 4.56 -4.30 10.34
CA GLU A 47 5.48 -5.43 10.48
C GLU A 47 6.14 -5.72 9.13
N VAL A 48 7.42 -6.06 9.14
CA VAL A 48 8.14 -6.48 7.93
C VAL A 48 7.74 -7.92 7.61
N GLU A 49 6.85 -8.09 6.64
CA GLU A 49 6.38 -9.36 6.11
C GLU A 49 6.48 -9.38 4.57
N PRO A 50 6.48 -10.55 3.92
CA PRO A 50 6.43 -10.62 2.46
C PRO A 50 5.18 -9.94 1.89
N LEU A 51 5.34 -9.25 0.76
CA LEU A 51 4.21 -8.66 0.04
C LEU A 51 3.44 -9.74 -0.73
N GLU A 52 2.15 -9.85 -0.48
CA GLU A 52 1.23 -10.71 -1.23
C GLU A 52 0.68 -9.94 -2.44
N LEU A 53 1.52 -9.72 -3.46
CA LEU A 53 1.21 -8.82 -4.60
C LEU A 53 -0.10 -9.15 -5.33
N ASP A 54 -0.41 -10.43 -5.51
CA ASP A 54 -1.66 -10.88 -6.15
C ASP A 54 -2.89 -10.47 -5.33
N LYS A 55 -2.79 -10.59 -4.01
CA LYS A 55 -3.84 -10.21 -3.07
C LYS A 55 -3.95 -8.69 -3.00
N LEU A 56 -2.82 -7.99 -2.90
CA LEU A 56 -2.74 -6.53 -2.90
C LEU A 56 -3.42 -5.93 -4.12
N GLN A 57 -3.05 -6.36 -5.33
CA GLN A 57 -3.65 -5.83 -6.57
C GLN A 57 -5.18 -6.08 -6.60
N LYS A 58 -5.61 -7.28 -6.20
CA LYS A 58 -7.03 -7.67 -6.20
C LYS A 58 -7.85 -6.86 -5.19
N GLU A 59 -7.32 -6.69 -3.98
CA GLU A 59 -7.98 -5.92 -2.92
C GLU A 59 -7.95 -4.43 -3.23
N HIS A 60 -6.85 -3.91 -3.78
CA HIS A 60 -6.74 -2.53 -4.21
C HIS A 60 -7.78 -2.18 -5.28
N ASN A 61 -7.91 -2.99 -6.33
CA ASN A 61 -8.94 -2.82 -7.35
C ASN A 61 -10.37 -2.84 -6.79
N LYS A 62 -10.62 -3.68 -5.79
CA LYS A 62 -11.94 -3.78 -5.14
C LYS A 62 -12.24 -2.55 -4.27
N ASN A 63 -11.21 -1.94 -3.69
CA ASN A 63 -11.34 -0.85 -2.73
C ASN A 63 -11.26 0.54 -3.39
N ILE A 64 -10.53 0.70 -4.50
CA ILE A 64 -10.40 1.99 -5.21
C ILE A 64 -11.71 2.47 -5.84
N SER A 65 -12.64 1.55 -6.07
CA SER A 65 -13.98 1.82 -6.59
C SER A 65 -15.05 1.83 -5.49
N ASN A 66 -14.65 1.71 -4.21
CA ASN A 66 -15.57 1.71 -3.08
C ASN A 66 -15.61 3.11 -2.43
N GLU A 67 -16.59 3.92 -2.84
CA GLU A 67 -16.82 5.29 -2.35
C GLU A 67 -16.90 5.37 -0.81
N GLU A 68 -17.37 4.32 -0.13
CA GLU A 68 -17.50 4.30 1.33
C GLU A 68 -16.15 4.25 2.06
N LEU A 69 -15.12 3.63 1.46
CA LEU A 69 -13.76 3.62 2.00
C LEU A 69 -13.09 4.99 1.85
N ILE A 70 -13.34 5.67 0.74
CA ILE A 70 -12.86 7.04 0.49
C ILE A 70 -13.48 8.01 1.51
N ILE A 71 -14.78 7.85 1.83
CA ILE A 71 -15.49 8.70 2.79
C ILE A 71 -15.07 8.47 4.24
N ARG A 72 -14.74 7.24 4.65
CA ARG A 72 -14.31 6.93 6.03
C ARG A 72 -12.87 7.38 6.36
N LEU A 73 -12.09 7.76 5.35
CA LEU A 73 -10.69 8.19 5.48
C LEU A 73 -10.52 9.73 5.39
N LEU A 74 -11.62 10.48 5.17
CA LEU A 74 -11.72 11.95 5.24
C LEU A 74 -12.23 12.38 6.62
#